data_AF-A0A7C4BEV3-F1
#
_entry.id   AF-A0A7C4BEV3-F1
#
_cell.length_a   1.000
_cell.length_b   1.000
_cell.length_c   1.000
_cell.angle_alpha   90.00
_cell.angle_beta   90.00
_cell.angle_gamma   90.00
#
_symmetry.space_group_name_H-M   'P 1'
#
loop_
_entity.id
_entity.type
_entity.pdbx_description
1 polymer ?
#
loop_
_entity_poly.entity_id
_entity_poly.type
_entity_poly.pdbx_seq_one_letter_code
_entity_poly.pdbx_strand_id
1 'polypeptide(L)'
;MFLSSGKLVKNPQLIIRYVGELRNRGLDSSTIVPGREELEIVERAAKERTCVLKIMEELIEHFKNRIVGVLAKNIVKEVLKEEVDEETATYLIAKELAAWVLEIAESLNIVKIGGDIR
;
A
#
# COMPACT_ATOMS: atom_id res chain seq x y z
N MET A 1 -9.91 -10.29 -8.21
CA MET A 1 -8.58 -10.93 -8.30
C MET A 1 -7.58 -9.93 -7.72
N PHE A 2 -7.02 -10.19 -6.54
CA PHE A 2 -5.95 -9.39 -5.96
C PHE A 2 -4.63 -9.92 -6.51
N LEU A 3 -3.92 -9.12 -7.30
CA LEU A 3 -2.56 -9.43 -7.75
C LEU A 3 -1.60 -9.16 -6.59
N SER A 4 -1.61 -10.01 -5.57
CA SER A 4 -0.73 -9.89 -4.40
C SER A 4 -0.24 -11.30 -4.04
N SER A 5 1.07 -11.50 -3.98
CA SER A 5 1.67 -12.76 -3.56
C SER A 5 1.59 -12.99 -2.04
N GLY A 6 1.30 -11.95 -1.24
CA GLY A 6 1.28 -12.02 0.23
C GLY A 6 2.66 -12.11 0.87
N LYS A 7 3.72 -11.74 0.14
CA LYS A 7 5.11 -11.74 0.64
C LYS A 7 5.38 -10.52 1.52
N LEU A 8 4.95 -9.36 1.05
CA LEU A 8 5.11 -8.05 1.66
C LEU A 8 3.83 -7.56 2.32
N VAL A 9 2.67 -7.76 1.70
CA VAL A 9 1.37 -7.38 2.27
C VAL A 9 1.11 -8.28 3.48
N LYS A 10 1.07 -7.69 4.68
CA LYS A 10 0.89 -8.43 5.94
C LYS A 10 -0.57 -8.49 6.35
N ASN A 11 -1.32 -7.42 6.08
CA ASN A 11 -2.71 -7.29 6.51
C ASN A 11 -3.60 -6.82 5.34
N PRO A 12 -3.88 -7.69 4.34
CA PRO A 12 -4.70 -7.31 3.19
C PRO A 12 -6.12 -6.86 3.58
N GLN A 13 -6.60 -7.26 4.76
CA GLN A 13 -7.88 -6.82 5.31
C GLN A 13 -7.94 -5.31 5.56
N LEU A 14 -6.83 -4.65 5.88
CA LEU A 14 -6.79 -3.19 6.02
C LEU A 14 -7.16 -2.51 4.70
N ILE A 15 -6.55 -2.95 3.60
CA ILE A 15 -6.84 -2.42 2.26
C ILE A 15 -8.29 -2.71 1.87
N ILE A 16 -8.74 -3.97 2.02
CA ILE A 16 -10.09 -4.40 1.63
C ILE A 16 -11.17 -3.59 2.38
N ARG A 17 -11.04 -3.46 3.71
CA ARG A 17 -12.02 -2.72 4.51
C ARG A 17 -11.98 -1.24 4.21
N TYR A 18 -10.80 -0.65 4.01
CA TYR A 18 -10.68 0.77 3.68
C TYR A 18 -11.29 1.10 2.30
N VAL A 19 -10.98 0.32 1.27
CA VAL A 19 -11.61 0.45 -0.06
C VAL A 19 -13.13 0.28 0.01
N GLY A 20 -13.60 -0.72 0.77
CA GLY A 20 -15.02 -0.96 0.99
C GLY A 20 -15.72 0.24 1.63
N GLU A 21 -15.10 0.84 2.64
CA GLU A 21 -15.68 1.96 3.37
C GLU A 21 -15.65 3.27 2.57
N LEU A 22 -14.63 3.49 1.72
CA LEU A 22 -14.66 4.58 0.73
C LEU A 22 -15.89 4.46 -0.19
N ARG A 23 -16.13 3.25 -0.72
CA ARG A 23 -17.28 2.99 -1.61
C ARG A 23 -18.62 3.17 -0.89
N ASN A 24 -18.74 2.69 0.34
CA ASN A 24 -19.95 2.87 1.15
C ASN A 24 -20.30 4.35 1.39
N ARG A 25 -19.27 5.21 1.45
CA ARG A 25 -19.42 6.66 1.64
C ARG A 25 -19.56 7.44 0.33
N GLY A 26 -19.61 6.76 -0.82
CA GLY A 26 -19.66 7.39 -2.14
C GLY A 26 -18.37 8.12 -2.52
N LEU A 27 -17.25 7.81 -1.87
CA LEU A 27 -15.94 8.39 -2.15
C LEU A 27 -15.22 7.58 -3.25
N ASP A 28 -14.36 8.27 -3.99
CA ASP A 28 -13.60 7.65 -5.08
C ASP A 28 -12.49 6.73 -4.55
N SER A 29 -12.77 5.43 -4.54
CA SER A 29 -11.81 4.40 -4.16
C SER A 29 -10.69 4.16 -5.18
N SER A 30 -10.81 4.69 -6.42
CA SER A 30 -9.76 4.50 -7.43
C SER A 30 -8.44 5.20 -7.07
N THR A 31 -8.53 6.25 -6.24
CA THR A 31 -7.39 7.06 -5.77
C THR A 31 -6.33 6.28 -5.00
N ILE A 32 -6.69 5.13 -4.43
CA ILE A 32 -5.79 4.31 -3.60
C ILE A 32 -5.48 2.93 -4.23
N VAL A 33 -6.11 2.60 -5.36
CA VAL A 33 -5.84 1.32 -6.03
C VAL A 33 -4.55 1.48 -6.83
N PRO A 34 -3.55 0.59 -6.65
CA PRO A 34 -2.34 0.59 -7.47
C PRO A 34 -2.66 0.64 -8.96
N GLY A 35 -2.14 1.65 -9.64
CA GLY A 35 -2.32 1.88 -11.06
C GLY A 35 -0.99 2.11 -11.77
N ARG A 36 -1.10 2.74 -12.94
CA ARG A 36 0.07 3.04 -13.79
C ARG A 36 1.06 3.98 -13.11
N GLU A 37 0.57 4.98 -12.39
CA GLU A 37 1.40 5.99 -11.74
C GLU A 37 2.33 5.37 -10.70
N GLU A 38 1.82 4.48 -9.84
CA GLU A 38 2.62 3.82 -8.82
C GLU A 38 3.64 2.84 -9.42
N LEU A 39 3.28 2.17 -10.53
CA LEU A 39 4.22 1.32 -11.26
C LEU A 39 5.33 2.14 -11.92
N GLU A 40 5.04 3.34 -12.43
CA GLU A 40 6.05 4.25 -12.98
C GLU A 40 7.04 4.73 -11.92
N ILE A 41 6.60 4.92 -10.66
CA ILE A 41 7.50 5.18 -9.51
C ILE A 41 8.48 4.02 -9.35
N VAL A 42 7.98 2.78 -9.31
CA VAL A 42 8.81 1.59 -9.15
C VAL A 42 9.76 1.41 -10.34
N GLU A 43 9.29 1.59 -11.57
CA GLU A 43 10.12 1.49 -12.79
C GLU A 43 11.25 2.51 -12.82
N ARG A 44 10.97 3.77 -12.47
CA ARG A 44 11.99 4.83 -12.38
C ARG A 44 13.05 4.44 -11.35
N ALA A 45 12.63 4.07 -10.15
CA ALA A 45 13.54 3.73 -9.08
C ALA A 45 14.37 2.47 -9.40
N ALA A 46 13.78 1.50 -10.11
CA ALA A 46 14.50 0.32 -10.60
C ALA A 46 15.60 0.69 -11.62
N LYS A 47 15.31 1.61 -12.55
CA LYS A 47 16.31 2.14 -13.52
C LYS A 47 17.46 2.86 -12.81
N GLU A 48 17.16 3.57 -11.74
CA GLU A 48 18.13 4.30 -10.90
C GLU A 48 18.90 3.39 -9.92
N ARG A 49 18.59 2.08 -9.87
CA ARG A 49 19.15 1.11 -8.92
C ARG A 49 18.93 1.49 -7.45
N THR A 50 17.82 2.16 -7.18
CA THR A 50 17.39 2.53 -5.84
C THR A 50 17.06 1.28 -5.02
N CYS A 51 17.41 1.28 -3.72
CA CYS A 51 17.10 0.15 -2.85
C CYS A 51 15.59 0.05 -2.57
N VAL A 52 15.10 -1.19 -2.41
CA VAL A 52 13.66 -1.47 -2.21
C VAL A 52 13.05 -0.70 -1.03
N LEU A 53 13.83 -0.48 0.04
CA LEU A 53 13.38 0.31 1.19
C LEU A 53 13.01 1.74 0.82
N LYS A 54 13.83 2.40 -0.01
CA LYS A 54 13.55 3.77 -0.48
C LYS A 54 12.33 3.81 -1.40
N ILE A 55 12.15 2.79 -2.25
CA ILE A 55 10.96 2.66 -3.11
C ILE A 55 9.71 2.55 -2.24
N MET A 56 9.77 1.73 -1.18
CA MET A 56 8.69 1.56 -0.22
C MET A 56 8.34 2.88 0.47
N GLU A 57 9.34 3.64 0.94
CA GLU A 57 9.14 4.95 1.56
C GLU A 57 8.50 5.96 0.59
N GLU A 58 8.96 6.02 -0.66
CA GLU A 58 8.40 6.91 -1.68
C GLU A 58 6.93 6.58 -1.96
N LEU A 59 6.59 5.29 -2.09
CA LEU A 59 5.22 4.83 -2.26
C LEU A 59 4.34 5.12 -1.03
N ILE A 60 4.88 4.98 0.18
CA ILE A 60 4.16 5.30 1.41
C ILE A 60 3.77 6.79 1.42
N GLU A 61 4.72 7.69 1.17
CA GLU A 61 4.43 9.13 1.14
C GLU A 61 3.46 9.50 0.01
N HIS A 62 3.58 8.83 -1.13
CA HIS A 62 2.64 8.97 -2.25
C HIS A 62 1.19 8.65 -1.84
N PHE A 63 0.98 7.54 -1.11
CA PHE A 63 -0.35 7.14 -0.67
C PHE A 63 -0.87 7.92 0.54
N LYS A 64 -0.01 8.35 1.47
CA LYS A 64 -0.44 9.09 2.69
C LYS A 64 -1.29 10.31 2.34
N ASN A 65 -0.94 11.03 1.28
CA ASN A 65 -1.68 12.22 0.81
C ASN A 65 -3.08 11.91 0.22
N ARG A 66 -3.39 10.63 -0.01
CA ARG A 66 -4.65 10.17 -0.62
C ARG A 66 -5.57 9.46 0.37
N ILE A 67 -5.11 9.30 1.61
CA ILE A 67 -5.82 8.57 2.66
C ILE A 67 -6.51 9.58 3.59
N VAL A 68 -7.82 9.41 3.75
CA VAL A 68 -8.61 10.08 4.79
C VAL A 68 -8.25 9.51 6.17
N GLY A 69 -7.60 10.31 7.01
CA GLY A 69 -7.05 9.90 8.31
C GLY A 69 -8.08 9.38 9.31
N VAL A 70 -9.18 10.12 9.51
CA VAL A 70 -10.31 9.68 10.38
C VAL A 70 -10.82 8.30 9.98
N LEU A 71 -10.93 8.06 8.66
CA LEU A 71 -11.37 6.76 8.16
C LEU A 71 -10.32 5.69 8.44
N ALA A 72 -9.05 5.98 8.18
CA ALA A 72 -7.96 5.04 8.43
C ALA A 72 -7.92 4.60 9.90
N LYS A 73 -8.04 5.55 10.83
CA LYS A 73 -8.09 5.29 12.27
C LYS A 73 -9.20 4.33 12.65
N ASN A 74 -10.41 4.52 12.13
CA ASN A 74 -11.54 3.63 12.39
C ASN A 74 -11.28 2.21 11.86
N ILE A 75 -10.74 2.10 10.65
CA ILE A 75 -10.42 0.79 10.04
C ILE A 75 -9.33 0.07 10.83
N VAL A 76 -8.26 0.76 11.25
CA VAL A 76 -7.20 0.17 12.07
C VAL A 76 -7.75 -0.35 13.40
N LYS A 77 -8.58 0.45 14.08
CA LYS A 77 -9.25 0.01 15.32
C LYS A 77 -10.15 -1.20 15.09
N GLU A 78 -10.88 -1.25 13.97
CA GLU A 78 -11.75 -2.37 13.65
C GLU A 78 -10.97 -3.66 13.35
N VAL A 79 -9.93 -3.56 12.53
CA VAL A 79 -9.22 -4.71 11.96
C VAL A 79 -8.10 -5.21 12.88
N LEU A 80 -7.26 -4.31 13.41
CA LEU A 80 -6.13 -4.67 14.27
C LEU A 80 -6.49 -4.69 15.76
N LYS A 81 -7.66 -4.14 16.14
CA LYS A 81 -8.06 -3.94 17.55
C LYS A 81 -7.10 -3.03 18.33
N GLU A 82 -6.42 -2.14 17.62
CA GLU A 82 -5.48 -1.18 18.17
C GLU A 82 -6.03 0.25 18.11
N GLU A 83 -5.79 1.03 19.15
CA GLU A 83 -6.19 2.44 19.20
C GLU A 83 -4.96 3.33 18.96
N VAL A 84 -4.94 3.97 17.79
CA VAL A 84 -3.83 4.81 17.31
C VAL A 84 -4.35 6.17 16.85
N ASP A 85 -3.46 7.14 16.65
CA ASP A 85 -3.80 8.41 16.02
C ASP A 85 -4.00 8.28 14.49
N GLU A 86 -4.50 9.36 13.87
CA GLU A 86 -4.78 9.38 12.43
C GLU A 86 -3.52 9.27 11.58
N GLU A 87 -2.39 9.82 12.03
CA GLU A 87 -1.12 9.78 11.32
C GLU A 87 -0.59 8.36 11.24
N THR A 88 -0.54 7.67 12.38
CA THR A 88 -0.14 6.27 12.50
C THR A 88 -1.05 5.37 11.68
N ALA A 89 -2.37 5.56 11.79
CA ALA A 89 -3.32 4.77 11.01
C ALA A 89 -3.15 4.96 9.49
N THR A 90 -2.93 6.21 9.07
CA THR A 90 -2.68 6.56 7.67
C THR A 90 -1.40 5.90 7.16
N TYR A 91 -0.33 5.94 7.96
CA TYR A 91 0.92 5.25 7.66
C TYR A 91 0.73 3.74 7.51
N LEU A 92 0.00 3.09 8.42
CA LEU A 92 -0.23 1.64 8.35
C LEU A 92 -0.95 1.22 7.07
N ILE A 93 -1.99 1.96 6.67
CA ILE A 93 -2.71 1.68 5.41
C ILE A 93 -1.81 1.96 4.20
N ALA A 94 -1.11 3.09 4.18
CA ALA A 94 -0.18 3.45 3.10
C ALA A 94 0.92 2.39 2.92
N LYS A 95 1.43 1.83 4.02
CA LYS A 95 2.42 0.77 4.01
C LYS A 95 1.91 -0.50 3.36
N GLU A 96 0.68 -0.94 3.68
CA GLU A 96 0.09 -2.12 3.04
C GLU A 96 -0.18 -1.87 1.54
N LEU A 97 -0.60 -0.66 1.16
CA LEU A 97 -0.76 -0.26 -0.25
C LEU A 97 0.57 -0.27 -1.01
N ALA A 98 1.62 0.31 -0.44
CA ALA A 98 2.97 0.30 -1.01
C ALA A 98 3.52 -1.13 -1.18
N ALA A 99 3.32 -2.00 -0.18
CA ALA A 99 3.64 -3.41 -0.29
C ALA A 99 2.89 -4.08 -1.45
N TRP A 100 1.61 -3.75 -1.63
CA TRP A 100 0.81 -4.30 -2.72
C TRP A 100 1.34 -3.86 -4.09
N VAL A 101 1.70 -2.59 -4.28
CA VAL A 101 2.35 -2.10 -5.51
C VAL A 101 3.61 -2.92 -5.82
N LEU A 102 4.47 -3.13 -4.81
CA LEU A 102 5.72 -3.86 -4.98
C LEU A 102 5.47 -5.33 -5.37
N GLU A 103 4.47 -6.00 -4.79
CA GLU A 103 4.09 -7.36 -5.19
C GLU A 103 3.55 -7.44 -6.63
N ILE A 104 2.78 -6.44 -7.06
CA ILE A 104 2.34 -6.33 -8.46
C ILE A 104 3.55 -6.15 -9.37
N ALA A 105 4.46 -5.24 -9.02
CA ALA A 105 5.66 -4.95 -9.81
C ALA A 105 6.59 -6.17 -9.90
N GLU A 106 6.73 -6.95 -8.83
CA GLU A 106 7.44 -8.25 -8.85
C GLU A 106 6.75 -9.24 -9.80
N SER A 107 5.42 -9.36 -9.70
CA SER A 107 4.62 -10.25 -10.56
C SER A 107 4.72 -9.88 -12.04
N LEU A 108 4.93 -8.60 -12.35
CA LEU A 108 5.13 -8.08 -13.70
C LEU A 108 6.60 -8.11 -14.14
N ASN A 109 7.53 -8.64 -13.33
CA ASN A 109 8.97 -8.67 -13.57
C ASN A 109 9.64 -7.29 -13.71
N ILE A 110 9.05 -6.23 -13.13
CA ILE A 110 9.64 -4.88 -13.10
C ILE A 110 10.79 -4.82 -12.09
N VAL A 111 10.59 -5.43 -10.92
CA VAL A 111 11.60 -5.56 -9.86
C VAL A 111 11.71 -7.00 -9.40
N LYS A 112 12.86 -7.39 -8.86
CA LYS A 112 13.01 -8.63 -8.10
C LYS A 112 13.10 -8.29 -6.62
N ILE A 113 12.13 -8.76 -5.86
CA ILE A 113 12.13 -8.61 -4.41
C ILE A 113 12.82 -9.85 -3.86
N GLY A 114 14.12 -9.72 -3.60
CA GLY A 114 14.93 -10.81 -3.07
C GLY A 114 14.45 -11.24 -1.69
N GLY A 115 13.90 -12.45 -1.60
CA GLY A 115 13.80 -13.20 -0.36
C GLY A 115 14.98 -14.16 -0.26
N ASP A 116 16.13 -13.68 0.22
CA ASP A 116 17.12 -14.58 0.80
C ASP A 116 16.78 -14.76 2.28
N ILE A 117 16.09 -15.85 2.59
CA ILE A 117 16.34 -16.59 3.82
C ILE A 117 16.62 -18.02 3.37
N ARG A 118 17.91 -18.32 3.19
CA ARG A 118 18.41 -19.69 3.36
C ARG A 118 18.49 -19.99 4.85
#